data_AF-A0A1F7SG82-F1
#
_entry.id   AF-A0A1F7SG82-F1
#
_cell.length_a   1.000
_cell.length_b   1.000
_cell.length_c   1.000
_cell.angle_alpha   90.00
_cell.angle_beta   90.00
_cell.angle_gamma   90.00
#
_symmetry.space_group_name_H-M   'P 1'
#
loop_
_entity.id
_entity.type
_entity.pdbx_description
1 polymer ?
#
loop_
_entity_poly.entity_id
_entity_poly.type
_entity_poly.pdbx_seq_one_letter_code
_entity_poly.pdbx_strand_id
1 'polypeptide(L)'
;MGELLSNPKITAFLGALGGIIVTLITKFGYEYIEEFFEKRRGFRILKIQAARDINSFCVEGMHKSFRIRAGSEQHIKFRATEIEAIDTDTGVKLRQYIDAWSQCRNFQKKIPITVGDERMAKEYRDKAQQLGEKLLAVAKKWGK
;
A
#
# COMPACT_ATOMS: atom_id res chain seq x y z
N MET A 1 54.69 5.60 26.30
CA MET A 1 53.41 4.85 26.19
C MET A 1 53.64 3.38 25.78
N GLY A 2 54.69 2.71 26.29
CA GLY A 2 55.04 1.33 25.88
C GLY A 2 54.88 0.25 26.95
N GLU A 3 54.61 0.62 28.21
CA GLU A 3 54.64 -0.32 29.36
C GLU A 3 53.26 -0.77 29.85
N LEU A 4 52.16 -0.19 29.34
CA LEU A 4 50.81 -0.58 29.77
C LEU A 4 50.29 -1.85 29.07
N LEU A 5 50.80 -2.14 27.87
CA LEU A 5 50.38 -3.28 27.04
C LEU A 5 51.23 -4.54 27.26
N SER A 6 52.36 -4.44 27.96
CA SER A 6 53.24 -5.57 28.31
C SER A 6 52.75 -6.38 29.51
N ASN A 7 51.72 -5.91 30.22
CA ASN A 7 51.14 -6.62 31.36
C ASN A 7 50.05 -7.59 30.89
N PRO A 8 50.29 -8.92 30.93
CA PRO A 8 49.40 -9.93 30.36
C PRO A 8 48.00 -9.94 30.98
N LYS A 9 47.86 -9.44 32.22
CA LYS A 9 46.56 -9.32 32.89
C LYS A 9 45.72 -8.19 32.32
N ILE A 10 46.35 -7.08 31.91
CA ILE A 10 45.67 -5.91 31.32
C ILE A 10 45.24 -6.23 29.89
N THR A 11 46.09 -6.90 29.11
CA THR A 11 45.75 -7.36 27.75
C THR A 11 44.64 -8.42 27.75
N ALA A 12 44.66 -9.37 28.69
CA ALA A 12 43.57 -10.35 28.83
C ALA A 12 42.24 -9.70 29.23
N PHE A 13 42.27 -8.72 30.14
CA PHE A 13 41.08 -7.99 30.58
C PHE A 13 40.47 -7.15 29.45
N LEU A 14 41.30 -6.44 28.67
CA LEU A 14 40.84 -5.68 27.50
C LEU A 14 40.30 -6.59 26.38
N GLY A 15 40.90 -7.77 26.18
CA GLY A 15 40.37 -8.78 25.25
C GLY A 15 39.01 -9.32 25.68
N ALA A 16 38.82 -9.60 26.96
CA ALA A 16 37.54 -10.04 27.51
C ALA A 16 36.46 -8.95 27.41
N LEU A 17 36.80 -7.70 27.73
CA LEU A 17 35.91 -6.54 27.55
C LEU A 17 35.54 -6.31 26.08
N GLY A 18 36.51 -6.39 25.18
CA GLY A 18 36.28 -6.29 23.74
C GLY A 18 35.34 -7.38 23.23
N GLY A 19 35.52 -8.63 23.68
CA GLY A 19 34.62 -9.74 23.38
C GLY A 19 33.19 -9.52 23.87
N ILE A 20 33.02 -9.03 25.11
CA ILE A 20 31.70 -8.73 25.69
C ILE A 20 30.99 -7.61 24.92
N ILE A 21 31.70 -6.54 24.58
CA ILE A 21 31.15 -5.40 23.83
C ILE A 21 30.73 -5.84 22.42
N VAL A 22 31.56 -6.62 21.72
CA VAL A 22 31.22 -7.17 20.40
C VAL A 22 30.00 -8.08 20.50
N THR A 23 29.91 -8.94 21.51
CA THR A 23 28.77 -9.85 21.69
C THR A 23 27.47 -9.08 21.97
N LEU A 24 27.54 -8.01 22.77
CA LEU A 24 26.39 -7.13 23.04
C LEU A 24 25.95 -6.38 21.78
N ILE A 25 26.87 -5.73 21.05
CA ILE A 25 26.54 -5.03 19.79
C ILE A 25 25.96 -5.99 18.77
N THR A 26 26.49 -7.22 18.68
CA THR A 26 25.99 -8.22 17.75
C THR A 26 24.58 -8.67 18.13
N LYS A 27 24.29 -8.94 19.40
CA LYS A 27 22.93 -9.32 19.86
C LYS A 27 21.91 -8.21 19.64
N PHE A 28 22.20 -6.99 20.11
CA PHE A 28 21.30 -5.85 19.93
C PHE A 28 21.15 -5.46 18.46
N GLY A 29 22.22 -5.53 17.68
CA GLY A 29 22.19 -5.28 16.24
C GLY A 29 21.35 -6.31 15.49
N TYR A 30 21.46 -7.59 15.86
CA TYR A 30 20.69 -8.66 15.21
C TYR A 30 19.19 -8.52 15.46
N GLU A 31 18.78 -8.25 16.70
CA GLU A 31 17.36 -8.04 17.05
C GLU A 31 16.76 -6.83 16.32
N TYR A 32 17.48 -5.70 16.26
CA TYR A 32 17.03 -4.52 15.51
C TYR A 32 16.94 -4.77 14.00
N ILE A 33 17.89 -5.53 13.46
CA ILE A 33 17.93 -5.86 12.04
C ILE A 33 16.80 -6.83 11.69
N GLU A 34 16.56 -7.86 12.51
CA GLU A 34 15.45 -8.80 12.33
C GLU A 34 14.09 -8.09 12.41
N GLU A 35 13.84 -7.27 13.43
CA GLU A 35 12.59 -6.50 13.53
C GLU A 35 12.38 -5.57 12.32
N PHE A 36 13.45 -4.94 11.84
CA PHE A 36 13.38 -4.09 10.66
C PHE A 36 13.02 -4.89 9.40
N PHE A 37 13.63 -6.05 9.20
CA PHE A 37 13.34 -6.93 8.05
C PHE A 37 11.94 -7.56 8.14
N GLU A 38 11.48 -7.94 9.33
CA GLU A 38 10.12 -8.44 9.56
C GLU A 38 9.07 -7.37 9.26
N LYS A 39 9.24 -6.14 9.78
CA LYS A 39 8.38 -5.01 9.42
C LYS A 39 8.36 -4.79 7.92
N ARG A 40 9.52 -4.81 7.26
CA ARG A 40 9.61 -4.64 5.79
C ARG A 40 8.91 -5.75 5.02
N ARG A 41 9.03 -7.01 5.46
CA ARG A 41 8.32 -8.16 4.87
C ARG A 41 6.81 -8.02 5.04
N GLY A 42 6.34 -7.66 6.25
CA GLY A 42 4.92 -7.41 6.52
C GLY A 42 4.33 -6.33 5.61
N PHE A 43 5.01 -5.18 5.50
CA PHE A 43 4.59 -4.11 4.59
C PHE A 43 4.57 -4.53 3.12
N ARG A 44 5.50 -5.38 2.68
CA ARG A 44 5.50 -5.91 1.31
C ARG A 44 4.29 -6.80 1.04
N ILE A 45 3.94 -7.69 1.98
CA ILE A 45 2.76 -8.56 1.87
C ILE A 45 1.48 -7.72 1.79
N LEU A 46 1.36 -6.70 2.65
CA LEU A 46 0.23 -5.77 2.63
C LEU A 46 0.11 -5.04 1.28
N LYS A 47 1.22 -4.57 0.71
CA LYS A 47 1.24 -3.93 -0.61
C LYS A 47 0.83 -4.89 -1.73
N ILE A 48 1.28 -6.15 -1.69
CA ILE A 48 0.89 -7.16 -2.68
C ILE A 48 -0.62 -7.45 -2.57
N GLN A 49 -1.16 -7.57 -1.36
CA GLN A 49 -2.59 -7.78 -1.17
C GLN A 49 -3.40 -6.56 -1.65
N ALA A 50 -2.99 -5.35 -1.28
CA ALA A 50 -3.59 -4.12 -1.76
C ALA A 50 -3.57 -4.03 -3.30
N ALA A 51 -2.48 -4.43 -3.95
CA ALA A 51 -2.38 -4.47 -5.40
C ALA A 51 -3.39 -5.44 -6.03
N ARG A 52 -3.60 -6.61 -5.43
CA ARG A 52 -4.61 -7.59 -5.88
C ARG A 52 -6.02 -7.01 -5.78
N ASP A 53 -6.32 -6.34 -4.67
CA ASP A 53 -7.63 -5.72 -4.47
C ASP A 53 -7.87 -4.59 -5.46
N ILE A 54 -6.90 -3.68 -5.62
CA ILE A 54 -6.96 -2.59 -6.60
C ILE A 54 -7.20 -3.13 -8.01
N ASN A 55 -6.45 -4.17 -8.42
CA ASN A 55 -6.64 -4.82 -9.71
C ASN A 55 -8.07 -5.36 -9.84
N SER A 56 -8.53 -6.13 -8.86
CA SER A 56 -9.88 -6.71 -8.87
C SER A 56 -10.96 -5.63 -9.05
N PHE A 57 -10.90 -4.56 -8.26
CA PHE A 57 -11.91 -3.49 -8.27
C PHE A 57 -11.89 -2.62 -9.53
N CYS A 58 -10.70 -2.28 -10.03
CA CYS A 58 -10.57 -1.44 -11.22
C CYS A 58 -10.95 -2.23 -12.48
N VAL A 59 -10.49 -3.48 -12.59
CA VAL A 59 -10.81 -4.36 -13.72
C VAL A 59 -12.30 -4.67 -13.75
N GLU A 60 -12.91 -5.02 -12.61
CA GLU A 60 -14.35 -5.28 -12.53
C GLU A 60 -15.17 -4.06 -13.00
N GLY A 61 -14.82 -2.86 -12.56
CA GLY A 61 -15.57 -1.65 -12.93
C GLY A 61 -15.45 -1.25 -14.39
N MET A 62 -14.26 -1.41 -14.96
CA MET A 62 -14.02 -1.19 -16.38
C MET A 62 -14.79 -2.21 -17.24
N HIS A 63 -14.80 -3.50 -16.87
CA HIS A 63 -15.51 -4.53 -17.64
C HIS A 63 -17.04 -4.47 -17.49
N LYS A 64 -17.58 -4.04 -16.35
CA LYS A 64 -19.04 -3.90 -16.13
C LYS A 64 -19.62 -2.57 -16.64
N SER A 65 -18.90 -1.87 -17.53
CA SER A 65 -19.34 -0.68 -18.27
C SER A 65 -19.77 0.52 -17.40
N PHE A 66 -19.38 0.54 -16.12
CA PHE A 66 -19.82 1.50 -15.10
C PHE A 66 -21.35 1.60 -14.87
N ARG A 67 -22.13 0.67 -15.46
CA ARG A 67 -23.61 0.65 -15.42
C ARG A 67 -24.16 -0.10 -14.21
N ILE A 68 -23.40 -1.06 -13.72
CA ILE A 68 -23.81 -1.95 -12.62
C ILE A 68 -23.20 -1.42 -11.32
N ARG A 69 -23.93 -1.55 -10.19
CA ARG A 69 -23.34 -1.23 -8.87
C ARG A 69 -22.21 -2.22 -8.63
N ALA A 70 -21.08 -1.77 -8.11
CA ALA A 70 -20.18 -2.71 -7.46
C ALA A 70 -20.98 -3.48 -6.39
N GLY A 71 -20.98 -4.81 -6.47
CA GLY A 71 -21.78 -5.67 -5.59
C GLY A 71 -21.45 -5.48 -4.11
N SER A 72 -20.30 -4.89 -3.81
CA SER A 72 -19.80 -4.65 -2.47
C SER A 72 -19.17 -3.26 -2.32
N GLU A 73 -19.81 -2.20 -2.81
CA GLU A 73 -19.30 -0.81 -2.71
C GLU A 73 -18.77 -0.45 -1.29
N GLN A 74 -19.44 -0.91 -0.24
CA GLN A 74 -19.01 -0.75 1.15
C GLN A 74 -17.72 -1.53 1.47
N HIS A 75 -17.56 -2.74 0.94
CA HIS A 75 -16.34 -3.52 1.04
C HIS A 75 -15.18 -2.82 0.32
N ILE A 76 -15.41 -2.28 -0.88
CA ILE A 76 -14.37 -1.53 -1.60
C ILE A 76 -13.96 -0.27 -0.83
N LYS A 77 -14.92 0.45 -0.24
CA LYS A 77 -14.64 1.60 0.64
C LYS A 77 -13.84 1.21 1.88
N PHE A 78 -14.17 0.09 2.50
CA PHE A 78 -13.41 -0.46 3.62
C PHE A 78 -11.97 -0.81 3.22
N ARG A 79 -11.79 -1.56 2.12
CA ARG A 79 -10.45 -1.87 1.59
C ARG A 79 -9.67 -0.61 1.22
N ALA A 80 -10.32 0.43 0.71
CA ALA A 80 -9.66 1.69 0.41
C ALA A 80 -9.09 2.39 1.65
N THR A 81 -9.79 2.33 2.79
CA THR A 81 -9.28 2.81 4.08
C THR A 81 -8.08 1.99 4.55
N GLU A 82 -8.10 0.66 4.40
CA GLU A 82 -6.96 -0.18 4.74
C GLU A 82 -5.74 0.13 3.85
N ILE A 83 -5.97 0.41 2.57
CA ILE A 83 -4.93 0.82 1.61
C ILE A 83 -4.38 2.21 1.94
N GLU A 84 -5.23 3.13 2.43
CA GLU A 84 -4.82 4.47 2.85
C GLU A 84 -3.79 4.43 3.99
N ALA A 85 -3.88 3.43 4.89
CA ALA A 85 -2.91 3.20 5.94
C ALA A 85 -1.54 2.74 5.40
N ILE A 86 -1.49 2.19 4.18
CA ILE A 86 -0.26 1.78 3.48
C ILE A 86 0.29 2.93 2.63
N ASP A 87 -0.59 3.59 1.88
CA ASP A 87 -0.30 4.70 0.99
C ASP A 87 -1.54 5.58 0.86
N THR A 88 -1.49 6.75 1.50
CA THR A 88 -2.64 7.64 1.64
C THR A 88 -3.19 8.09 0.29
N ASP A 89 -2.30 8.46 -0.64
CA ASP A 89 -2.67 8.94 -1.96
C ASP A 89 -3.39 7.86 -2.80
N THR A 90 -2.91 6.62 -2.73
CA THR A 90 -3.55 5.48 -3.40
C THR A 90 -4.93 5.17 -2.82
N GLY A 91 -5.08 5.18 -1.49
CA GLY A 91 -6.37 4.96 -0.84
C GLY A 91 -7.40 6.05 -1.15
N VAL A 92 -6.97 7.32 -1.16
CA VAL A 92 -7.82 8.47 -1.57
C VAL A 92 -8.24 8.33 -3.04
N LYS A 93 -7.32 8.00 -3.95
CA LYS A 93 -7.64 7.79 -5.37
C LYS A 93 -8.63 6.64 -5.59
N LEU A 94 -8.50 5.54 -4.84
CA LEU A 94 -9.43 4.43 -4.93
C LEU A 94 -10.85 4.83 -4.49
N ARG A 95 -11.00 5.66 -3.44
CA ARG A 95 -12.30 6.22 -3.06
C ARG A 95 -12.88 7.13 -4.15
N GLN A 96 -12.07 8.02 -4.71
CA GLN A 96 -12.49 8.88 -5.82
C GLN A 96 -12.94 8.09 -7.05
N TYR A 97 -12.26 6.97 -7.34
CA TYR A 97 -12.65 6.04 -8.41
C TYR A 97 -14.03 5.44 -8.15
N ILE A 98 -14.28 4.91 -6.95
CA ILE A 98 -15.58 4.33 -6.56
C ILE A 98 -16.68 5.37 -6.64
N ASP A 99 -16.42 6.57 -6.12
CA ASP A 99 -17.42 7.64 -6.12
C ASP A 99 -17.77 8.07 -7.56
N ALA A 100 -16.77 8.23 -8.43
CA ALA A 100 -17.00 8.53 -9.84
C ALA A 100 -17.82 7.44 -10.54
N TRP A 101 -17.52 6.16 -10.28
CA TRP A 101 -18.29 5.03 -10.80
C TRP A 101 -19.74 5.06 -10.27
N SER A 102 -19.94 5.23 -8.96
CA SER A 102 -21.27 5.32 -8.35
C SER A 102 -22.11 6.45 -8.95
N GLN A 103 -21.50 7.63 -9.21
CA GLN A 103 -22.19 8.73 -9.86
C GLN A 103 -22.59 8.43 -11.31
N CYS A 104 -21.68 7.86 -12.11
CA CYS A 104 -21.98 7.44 -13.49
C CYS A 104 -23.25 6.59 -13.56
N ARG A 105 -23.37 5.61 -12.65
CA ARG A 105 -24.55 4.75 -12.55
C ARG A 105 -25.82 5.52 -12.13
N ASN A 106 -25.72 6.43 -11.17
CA ASN A 106 -26.89 7.17 -10.67
C ASN A 106 -27.52 8.04 -11.77
N PHE A 107 -26.70 8.70 -12.60
CA PHE A 107 -27.19 9.46 -13.74
C PHE A 107 -27.86 8.57 -14.79
N GLN A 108 -27.32 7.37 -15.04
CA GLN A 108 -27.91 6.40 -15.99
C GLN A 108 -29.22 5.75 -15.53
N LYS A 109 -29.58 5.89 -14.25
CA LYS A 109 -30.81 5.34 -13.67
C LYS A 109 -31.99 6.29 -13.66
N LYS A 110 -31.77 7.59 -13.90
CA LYS A 110 -32.87 8.56 -13.93
C LYS A 110 -33.75 8.28 -15.15
N ILE A 111 -35.07 8.34 -14.98
CA ILE A 111 -36.03 8.18 -16.08
C ILE A 111 -37.03 9.34 -16.01
N PRO A 112 -37.25 10.09 -17.10
CA PRO A 112 -36.56 10.01 -18.38
C PRO A 112 -35.10 10.49 -18.30
N ILE A 113 -34.21 9.85 -19.06
CA ILE A 113 -32.80 10.27 -19.14
C ILE A 113 -32.73 11.54 -20.00
N THR A 114 -32.13 12.60 -19.46
CA THR A 114 -31.87 13.82 -20.24
C THR A 114 -30.50 13.77 -20.92
N VAL A 115 -30.33 14.52 -22.02
CA VAL A 115 -29.02 14.68 -22.68
C VAL A 115 -27.95 15.22 -21.70
N GLY A 116 -28.36 16.05 -20.74
CA GLY A 116 -27.49 16.55 -19.67
C GLY A 116 -27.00 15.42 -18.75
N ASP A 117 -27.90 14.51 -18.34
CA ASP A 117 -27.53 13.35 -17.52
C ASP A 117 -26.58 12.40 -18.28
N GLU A 118 -26.76 12.22 -19.59
CA GLU A 118 -25.84 11.43 -20.42
C GLU A 118 -24.44 12.05 -20.50
N ARG A 119 -24.37 13.37 -20.69
CA ARG A 119 -23.09 14.10 -20.71
C ARG A 119 -22.36 13.96 -19.37
N MET A 120 -23.08 14.17 -18.26
CA MET A 120 -22.53 14.02 -16.92
C MET A 120 -22.07 12.58 -16.65
N ALA A 121 -22.86 11.58 -17.04
CA ALA A 121 -22.48 10.17 -16.90
C ALA A 121 -21.18 9.85 -17.68
N LYS A 122 -21.02 10.42 -18.88
CA LYS A 122 -19.78 10.29 -19.65
C LYS A 122 -18.58 10.93 -18.94
N GLU A 123 -18.72 12.16 -18.43
CA GLU A 123 -17.65 12.84 -17.70
C GLU A 123 -17.19 12.03 -16.47
N TYR A 124 -18.13 11.46 -15.71
CA TYR A 124 -17.81 10.58 -14.58
C TYR A 124 -17.16 9.27 -15.00
N ARG A 125 -17.60 8.68 -16.11
CA ARG A 125 -16.99 7.47 -16.68
C ARG A 125 -15.53 7.74 -17.07
N ASP A 126 -15.28 8.82 -17.81
CA ASP A 126 -13.94 9.18 -18.27
C ASP A 126 -13.01 9.43 -17.08
N LYS A 127 -13.51 10.13 -16.05
CA LYS A 127 -12.79 10.33 -14.78
C LYS A 127 -12.49 9.01 -14.07
N ALA A 128 -13.46 8.11 -13.96
CA ALA A 128 -13.27 6.81 -13.34
C ALA A 128 -12.23 5.98 -14.11
N GLN A 129 -12.25 6.04 -15.44
CA GLN A 129 -11.29 5.33 -16.27
C GLN A 129 -9.86 5.84 -16.07
N GLN A 130 -9.65 7.16 -16.09
CA GLN A 130 -8.35 7.76 -15.81
C GLN A 130 -7.81 7.43 -14.40
N LEU A 131 -8.69 7.43 -13.39
CA LEU A 131 -8.32 7.04 -12.03
C LEU A 131 -7.97 5.55 -11.96
N GLY A 132 -8.76 4.69 -12.60
CA GLY A 132 -8.52 3.25 -12.68
C GLY A 132 -7.17 2.91 -13.30
N GLU A 133 -6.80 3.55 -14.41
CA GLU A 133 -5.50 3.33 -15.06
C GLU A 133 -4.32 3.69 -14.15
N LYS A 134 -4.42 4.82 -13.43
CA LYS A 134 -3.41 5.23 -12.45
C LYS A 134 -3.30 4.22 -11.30
N LEU A 135 -4.42 3.74 -10.80
CA LEU A 135 -4.48 2.74 -9.72
C LEU A 135 -3.88 1.40 -10.17
N LEU A 136 -4.19 0.94 -11.39
CA LEU A 136 -3.61 -0.27 -11.98
C LEU A 136 -2.09 -0.16 -12.17
N ALA A 137 -1.59 1.02 -12.54
CA ALA A 137 -0.14 1.26 -12.61
C ALA A 137 0.54 1.13 -11.24
N VAL A 138 -0.09 1.65 -10.18
CA VAL A 138 0.38 1.49 -8.80
C VAL A 138 0.35 0.01 -8.38
N ALA A 139 -0.76 -0.69 -8.65
CA ALA A 139 -0.90 -2.11 -8.35
C ALA A 139 0.19 -2.95 -9.05
N LYS A 140 0.50 -2.65 -10.32
CA LYS A 140 1.60 -3.32 -11.06
C LYS A 140 2.97 -3.05 -10.45
N LYS A 141 3.18 -1.89 -9.83
CA LYS A 141 4.43 -1.57 -9.11
C LYS A 141 4.53 -2.32 -7.79
N TRP A 142 3.42 -2.45 -7.06
CA TRP A 142 3.38 -3.12 -5.76
C TRP A 142 3.32 -4.65 -5.83
N GLY A 143 2.82 -5.20 -6.95
CA GLY A 143 2.74 -6.64 -7.19
C GLY A 143 4.06 -7.31 -7.63
N LYS A 144 5.18 -6.57 -7.66
CA LYS A 144 6.53 -7.07 -7.92
C LYS A 144 7.31 -7.21 -6.61
#